data_AF-A0A3D2MFZ9-F1
#
_entry.id   AF-A0A3D2MFZ9-F1
#
_cell.length_a   1.000
_cell.length_b   1.000
_cell.length_c   1.000
_cell.angle_alpha   90.00
_cell.angle_beta   90.00
_cell.angle_gamma   90.00
#
_symmetry.space_group_name_H-M   'P 1'
#
loop_
_entity.id
_entity.type
_entity.pdbx_description
1 polymer ?
#
loop_
_entity_poly.entity_id
_entity_poly.type
_entity_poly.pdbx_seq_one_letter_code
_entity_poly.pdbx_strand_id
1 'polypeptide(L)'
;MKEEVKNKTHVKITYNTYKKMVKTFPIKIFKRFTISSIIWLLISLVAMIPDETDSDPCSWSDLIITDVIIILSILVIVCVIDCIFKRVYYKNFVKENKNSIEYDIQFYKDNFKIKNENMFQKINYSDVRRYKERDFMLYLLIGKYNIIPVSELELDSDLVNYIKYSIDNKEKNITTPEVKKEINKNDKKRKGIETILLLLFIFSFFTPWIGLFGWGMLVSFNEVTDLSAFNYTYGALIGLVIPLLSLILGIIYNQKGINCVKNIVIGVIMCGLILIMSSFSLLSKKFETDYSKISVYKDIINIELPKNAKYTNIKWDKSYLKNNISSSVKFEDKNESNIFYDKVKNNDNWILYKNVSTILNNFIPSSLVCNSDDRCYYSIYIDELNKYNTIPPETGDYHIKTLMYDPDISTLKIEDFEYTYKK
;
A
#
# COMPACT_ATOMS: atom_id res chain seq x y z
N MET A 1 2.60 -17.09 66.38
CA MET A 1 2.43 -18.31 65.58
C MET A 1 3.47 -18.30 64.46
N LYS A 2 4.34 -19.31 64.35
CA LYS A 2 5.22 -19.46 63.19
C LYS A 2 4.35 -19.92 62.01
N GLU A 3 4.33 -19.17 60.91
CA GLU A 3 3.68 -19.60 59.67
C GLU A 3 4.39 -20.89 59.19
N GLU A 4 3.66 -22.01 59.14
CA GLU A 4 4.19 -23.29 58.69
C GLU A 4 4.34 -23.29 57.17
N VAL A 5 5.54 -23.63 56.69
CA VAL A 5 5.84 -23.68 55.24
C VAL A 5 5.29 -24.98 54.69
N LYS A 6 4.34 -24.91 53.75
CA LYS A 6 3.74 -26.09 53.12
C LYS A 6 4.64 -26.69 52.05
N ASN A 7 5.31 -25.84 51.26
CA ASN A 7 6.22 -26.28 50.21
C ASN A 7 7.25 -25.19 49.87
N LYS A 8 8.39 -25.59 49.31
CA LYS A 8 9.43 -24.70 48.78
C LYS A 8 9.84 -25.16 47.38
N THR A 9 9.85 -24.23 46.43
CA THR A 9 10.28 -24.51 45.04
C THR A 9 11.32 -23.51 44.60
N HIS A 10 12.34 -23.96 43.89
CA HIS A 10 13.38 -23.09 43.37
C HIS A 10 13.12 -22.82 41.89
N VAL A 11 12.87 -21.56 41.53
CA VAL A 11 12.52 -21.19 40.16
C VAL A 11 13.66 -20.46 39.50
N LYS A 12 14.19 -21.08 38.44
CA LYS A 12 15.15 -20.45 37.53
C LYS A 12 14.43 -19.94 36.29
N ILE A 13 14.26 -18.62 36.17
CA ILE A 13 13.74 -18.03 34.93
C ILE A 13 14.86 -18.00 33.90
N THR A 14 14.80 -18.97 32.98
CA THR A 14 15.61 -18.94 31.77
C THR A 14 14.95 -18.07 30.70
N TYR A 15 15.74 -17.70 29.69
CA TYR A 15 15.26 -17.02 28.49
C TYR A 15 14.06 -17.70 27.82
N ASN A 16 14.06 -19.03 27.75
CA ASN A 16 12.96 -19.79 27.17
C ASN A 16 11.70 -19.72 28.04
N THR A 17 11.85 -19.78 29.36
CA THR A 17 10.74 -19.62 30.31
C THR A 17 10.12 -18.24 30.17
N TYR A 18 10.92 -17.18 30.10
CA TYR A 18 10.43 -15.81 29.91
C TYR A 18 9.70 -15.62 28.56
N LYS A 19 10.24 -16.16 27.47
CA LYS A 19 9.58 -16.16 26.15
C LYS A 19 8.20 -16.83 26.20
N LYS A 20 8.07 -17.92 26.96
CA LYS A 20 6.79 -18.61 27.16
C LYS A 20 5.84 -17.75 28.00
N MET A 21 6.31 -17.12 29.08
CA MET A 21 5.50 -16.22 29.94
C MET A 21 4.79 -15.12 29.13
N VAL A 22 5.55 -14.38 28.32
CA VAL A 22 5.00 -13.26 27.52
C VAL A 22 4.01 -13.76 26.45
N LYS A 23 4.26 -14.94 25.85
CA LYS A 23 3.31 -15.56 24.92
C LYS A 23 2.01 -16.00 25.60
N THR A 24 2.08 -16.40 26.86
CA THR A 24 0.92 -16.90 27.63
C THR A 24 -0.04 -15.77 28.01
N PHE A 25 0.48 -14.56 28.26
CA PHE A 25 -0.31 -13.34 28.55
C PHE A 25 0.05 -12.17 27.62
N PRO A 26 -0.48 -12.13 26.37
CA PRO A 26 -0.18 -11.05 25.43
C PRO A 26 -0.82 -9.72 25.86
N ILE A 27 -0.06 -8.63 25.76
CA ILE A 27 -0.53 -7.26 25.99
C ILE A 27 -1.59 -6.91 24.92
N LYS A 28 -2.83 -6.67 25.35
CA LYS A 28 -3.99 -6.51 24.45
C LYS A 28 -4.15 -5.10 23.84
N ILE A 29 -3.22 -4.18 24.08
CA ILE A 29 -3.32 -2.77 23.63
C ILE A 29 -3.45 -2.70 22.10
N PHE A 30 -2.62 -3.42 21.37
CA PHE A 30 -2.64 -3.45 19.90
C PHE A 30 -3.88 -4.14 19.31
N LYS A 31 -4.51 -5.06 20.07
CA LYS A 31 -5.78 -5.69 19.67
C LYS A 31 -6.94 -4.68 19.68
N ARG A 32 -6.90 -3.69 20.58
CA ARG A 32 -7.90 -2.61 20.61
C ARG A 32 -7.72 -1.63 19.45
N PHE A 33 -6.47 -1.26 19.14
CA PHE A 33 -6.17 -0.41 17.98
C PHE A 33 -6.59 -1.07 16.66
N THR A 34 -6.26 -2.35 16.45
CA THR A 34 -6.69 -3.08 15.24
C THR A 34 -8.21 -3.17 15.11
N ILE A 35 -8.94 -3.43 16.19
CA ILE A 35 -10.42 -3.41 16.17
C ILE A 35 -10.94 -2.01 15.85
N SER A 36 -10.37 -0.96 16.45
CA SER A 36 -10.75 0.43 16.18
C SER A 36 -10.52 0.85 14.72
N SER A 37 -9.41 0.42 14.12
CA SER A 37 -9.11 0.69 12.71
C SER A 37 -10.05 -0.06 11.77
N ILE A 38 -10.42 -1.30 12.11
CA ILE A 38 -11.43 -2.06 11.34
C ILE A 38 -12.81 -1.39 11.44
N ILE A 39 -13.19 -0.88 12.63
CA ILE A 39 -14.45 -0.15 12.81
C ILE A 39 -14.47 1.12 11.97
N TRP A 40 -13.37 1.89 11.96
CA TRP A 40 -13.26 3.07 11.10
C TRP A 40 -13.36 2.74 9.61
N LEU A 41 -12.76 1.62 9.18
CA LEU A 41 -12.86 1.12 7.81
C LEU A 41 -14.31 0.73 7.46
N LEU A 42 -15.04 0.15 8.40
CA LEU A 42 -16.47 -0.16 8.20
C LEU A 42 -17.34 1.10 8.15
N ILE A 43 -17.02 2.12 8.95
CA ILE A 43 -17.73 3.41 8.92
C ILE A 43 -17.52 4.12 7.58
N SER A 44 -16.29 4.14 7.06
CA SER A 44 -16.02 4.71 5.73
C SER A 44 -16.66 3.90 4.60
N LEU A 45 -16.76 2.56 4.74
CA LEU A 45 -17.53 1.72 3.82
C LEU A 45 -19.04 1.98 3.87
N VAL A 46 -19.63 2.30 5.02
CA VAL A 46 -21.06 2.65 5.14
C VAL A 46 -21.35 4.05 4.58
N ALA A 47 -20.40 4.97 4.69
CA ALA A 47 -20.44 6.26 4.00
C ALA A 47 -20.33 6.14 2.46
N MET A 48 -20.08 4.94 1.91
CA MET A 48 -20.12 4.67 0.46
C MET A 48 -21.53 4.57 -0.12
N ILE A 49 -22.60 4.59 0.69
CA ILE A 49 -23.96 4.57 0.15
C ILE A 49 -24.19 5.95 -0.47
N PRO A 50 -24.26 6.07 -1.81
CA PRO A 50 -24.41 7.36 -2.45
C PRO A 50 -25.78 7.94 -2.05
N ASP A 51 -25.78 9.21 -1.65
CA ASP A 51 -27.01 9.99 -1.64
C ASP A 51 -27.33 10.30 -3.11
N GLU A 52 -28.55 10.00 -3.57
CA GLU A 52 -28.94 10.06 -5.00
C GLU A 52 -28.91 11.47 -5.63
N THR A 53 -28.33 12.47 -4.96
CA THR A 53 -28.53 13.88 -5.25
C THR A 53 -27.32 14.67 -5.75
N ASP A 54 -26.10 14.11 -5.77
CA ASP A 54 -24.90 14.81 -6.25
C ASP A 54 -24.40 14.33 -7.62
N SER A 55 -24.19 15.29 -8.54
CA SER A 55 -23.91 15.07 -9.97
C SER A 55 -22.43 14.89 -10.34
N ASP A 56 -21.50 14.89 -9.38
CA ASP A 56 -20.07 14.72 -9.64
C ASP A 56 -19.49 13.44 -9.00
N PRO A 57 -19.50 12.30 -9.72
CA PRO A 57 -19.00 11.02 -9.21
C PRO A 57 -17.47 10.94 -9.06
N CYS A 58 -16.72 11.95 -9.54
CA CYS A 58 -15.27 11.87 -9.70
C CYS A 58 -14.44 12.20 -8.43
N SER A 59 -14.98 12.90 -7.42
CA SER A 59 -14.18 13.24 -6.23
C SER A 59 -14.20 12.16 -5.15
N TRP A 60 -15.26 11.36 -5.08
CA TRP A 60 -15.47 10.41 -3.99
C TRP A 60 -14.64 9.14 -4.17
N SER A 61 -14.51 8.61 -5.38
CA SER A 61 -13.70 7.41 -5.64
C SER A 61 -12.22 7.60 -5.29
N ASP A 62 -11.68 8.79 -5.58
CA ASP A 62 -10.26 9.10 -5.32
C ASP A 62 -10.00 9.34 -3.83
N LEU A 63 -10.89 10.05 -3.13
CA LEU A 63 -10.84 10.19 -1.68
C LEU A 63 -10.93 8.83 -0.97
N ILE A 64 -11.80 7.94 -1.44
CA ILE A 64 -12.03 6.62 -0.86
C ILE A 64 -10.83 5.69 -1.07
N ILE A 65 -10.24 5.66 -2.27
CA ILE A 65 -9.02 4.87 -2.51
C ILE A 65 -7.88 5.38 -1.62
N THR A 66 -7.75 6.70 -1.49
CA THR A 66 -6.73 7.32 -0.65
C THR A 66 -6.94 6.98 0.83
N ASP A 67 -8.18 7.01 1.34
CA ASP A 67 -8.51 6.67 2.72
C ASP A 67 -8.30 5.18 3.03
N VAL A 68 -8.65 4.28 2.12
CA VAL A 68 -8.39 2.84 2.28
C VAL A 68 -6.87 2.58 2.33
N ILE A 69 -6.10 3.26 1.49
CA ILE A 69 -4.63 3.17 1.49
C ILE A 69 -4.05 3.72 2.80
N ILE A 70 -4.55 4.87 3.30
CA ILE A 70 -4.13 5.47 4.58
C ILE A 70 -4.45 4.53 5.75
N ILE A 71 -5.66 3.97 5.81
CA ILE A 71 -6.04 3.06 6.91
C ILE A 71 -5.22 1.76 6.86
N LEU A 72 -4.98 1.20 5.67
CA LEU A 72 -4.11 0.04 5.50
C LEU A 72 -2.67 0.34 5.92
N SER A 73 -2.13 1.50 5.54
CA SER A 73 -0.78 1.90 5.94
C SER A 73 -0.66 2.21 7.43
N ILE A 74 -1.67 2.79 8.08
CA ILE A 74 -1.74 2.94 9.54
C ILE A 74 -1.77 1.57 10.23
N LEU A 75 -2.60 0.64 9.75
CA LEU A 75 -2.65 -0.74 10.27
C LEU A 75 -1.28 -1.43 10.17
N VAL A 76 -0.56 -1.21 9.05
CA VAL A 76 0.81 -1.69 8.88
C VAL A 76 1.77 -1.05 9.88
N ILE A 77 1.76 0.28 10.01
CA ILE A 77 2.63 1.01 10.95
C ILE A 77 2.40 0.49 12.38
N VAL A 78 1.15 0.31 12.80
CA VAL A 78 0.82 -0.22 14.13
C VAL A 78 1.33 -1.65 14.32
N CYS A 79 1.22 -2.52 13.31
CA CYS A 79 1.74 -3.89 13.37
C CYS A 79 3.28 -3.95 13.37
N VAL A 80 3.93 -3.07 12.61
CA VAL A 80 5.38 -2.93 12.56
C VAL A 80 5.91 -2.39 13.89
N ILE A 81 5.26 -1.36 14.46
CA ILE A 81 5.61 -0.81 15.78
C ILE A 81 5.41 -1.87 16.86
N ASP A 82 4.32 -2.65 16.88
CA ASP A 82 4.14 -3.76 17.83
C ASP A 82 5.25 -4.81 17.69
N CYS A 83 5.64 -5.16 16.45
CA CYS A 83 6.75 -6.08 16.21
C CYS A 83 8.10 -5.52 16.66
N ILE A 84 8.41 -4.26 16.35
CA ILE A 84 9.66 -3.59 16.73
C ILE A 84 9.70 -3.41 18.24
N PHE A 85 8.61 -2.94 18.87
CA PHE A 85 8.52 -2.76 20.31
C PHE A 85 8.74 -4.09 21.04
N LYS A 86 8.08 -5.17 20.61
CA LYS A 86 8.34 -6.52 21.12
C LYS A 86 9.79 -6.92 20.94
N ARG A 87 10.42 -6.64 19.78
CA ARG A 87 11.81 -7.02 19.49
C ARG A 87 12.85 -6.20 20.26
N VAL A 88 12.65 -4.89 20.40
CA VAL A 88 13.55 -3.97 21.11
C VAL A 88 13.42 -4.15 22.62
N TYR A 89 12.19 -4.24 23.13
CA TYR A 89 11.95 -4.57 24.54
C TYR A 89 12.55 -5.94 24.89
N TYR A 90 12.37 -6.94 24.02
CA TYR A 90 12.97 -8.27 24.18
C TYR A 90 14.50 -8.26 24.10
N LYS A 91 15.07 -7.50 23.17
CA LYS A 91 16.54 -7.38 23.02
C LYS A 91 17.17 -6.64 24.20
N ASN A 92 16.52 -5.60 24.73
CA ASN A 92 17.00 -4.87 25.90
C ASN A 92 16.89 -5.71 27.18
N PHE A 93 15.78 -6.44 27.37
CA PHE A 93 15.65 -7.41 28.47
C PHE A 93 16.76 -8.48 28.44
N VAL A 94 17.07 -9.01 27.26
CA VAL A 94 18.16 -10.00 27.06
C VAL A 94 19.54 -9.41 27.31
N LYS A 95 19.74 -8.11 27.03
CA LYS A 95 21.03 -7.43 27.19
C LYS A 95 21.30 -7.05 28.65
N GLU A 96 20.26 -6.72 29.41
CA GLU A 96 20.37 -6.37 30.84
C GLU A 96 20.34 -7.60 31.76
N ASN A 97 19.58 -8.66 31.43
CA ASN A 97 19.47 -9.87 32.26
C ASN A 97 20.27 -11.05 31.72
N LYS A 98 21.60 -10.89 31.60
CA LYS A 98 22.52 -11.98 31.23
C LYS A 98 22.59 -13.11 32.28
N ASN A 99 22.12 -12.86 33.50
CA ASN A 99 22.02 -13.87 34.55
C ASN A 99 20.56 -14.32 34.65
N SER A 100 20.33 -15.63 34.69
CA SER A 100 19.03 -16.19 35.05
C SER A 100 18.57 -15.59 36.38
N ILE A 101 17.35 -15.04 36.41
CA ILE A 101 16.77 -14.60 37.68
C ILE A 101 16.34 -15.88 38.41
N GLU A 102 17.05 -16.18 39.49
CA GLU A 102 16.75 -17.29 40.39
C GLU A 102 16.03 -16.75 41.61
N TYR A 103 14.97 -17.42 42.03
CA TYR A 103 14.28 -17.09 43.27
C TYR A 103 13.63 -18.32 43.87
N ASP A 104 13.58 -18.34 45.20
CA ASP A 104 12.87 -19.35 45.96
C ASP A 104 11.45 -18.87 46.22
N ILE A 105 10.49 -19.76 45.99
CA ILE A 105 9.11 -19.54 46.39
C ILE A 105 8.81 -20.42 47.59
N GLN A 106 8.31 -19.81 48.66
CA GLN A 106 7.81 -20.51 49.84
C GLN A 106 6.30 -20.36 49.92
N PHE A 107 5.58 -21.47 49.90
CA PHE A 107 4.13 -21.49 49.94
C PHE A 107 3.61 -21.68 51.37
N TYR A 108 2.65 -20.85 51.74
CA TYR A 108 1.94 -20.89 53.02
C TYR A 108 0.44 -21.09 52.77
N LYS A 109 -0.34 -21.17 53.84
CA LYS A 109 -1.79 -21.39 53.74
C LYS A 109 -2.51 -20.33 52.91
N ASP A 110 -2.19 -19.05 53.11
CA ASP A 110 -2.97 -17.93 52.56
C ASP A 110 -2.15 -17.03 51.61
N ASN A 111 -0.84 -17.28 51.50
CA ASN A 111 0.09 -16.48 50.73
C ASN A 111 1.30 -17.30 50.27
N PHE A 112 2.08 -16.73 49.37
CA PHE A 112 3.42 -17.22 49.06
C PHE A 112 4.42 -16.09 49.10
N LYS A 113 5.67 -16.43 49.40
CA LYS A 113 6.78 -15.48 49.50
C LYS A 113 7.82 -15.83 48.47
N ILE A 114 8.29 -14.82 47.75
CA ILE A 114 9.38 -14.92 46.77
C ILE A 114 10.61 -14.31 47.41
N LYS A 115 11.71 -15.05 47.40
CA LYS A 115 12.99 -14.61 47.92
C LYS A 115 14.08 -14.75 46.85
N ASN A 116 14.79 -13.65 46.60
CA ASN A 116 16.04 -13.59 45.85
C ASN A 116 17.06 -12.80 46.70
N GLU A 117 18.34 -12.81 46.34
CA GLU A 117 19.43 -12.07 47.00
C GLU A 117 19.07 -10.60 47.26
N ASN A 118 18.32 -9.97 46.35
CA ASN A 118 17.97 -8.55 46.41
C ASN A 118 16.47 -8.26 46.61
N MET A 119 15.62 -9.28 46.76
CA MET A 119 14.16 -9.08 46.77
C MET A 119 13.44 -10.05 47.69
N PHE A 120 12.59 -9.51 48.56
CA PHE A 120 11.64 -10.28 49.36
C PHE A 120 10.23 -9.73 49.14
N GLN A 121 9.35 -10.54 48.54
CA GLN A 121 7.98 -10.12 48.27
C GLN A 121 6.98 -11.16 48.79
N LYS A 122 6.06 -10.72 49.65
CA LYS A 122 4.89 -11.51 50.09
C LYS A 122 3.72 -11.21 49.15
N ILE A 123 3.11 -12.26 48.59
CA ILE A 123 1.97 -12.16 47.67
C ILE A 123 0.85 -13.03 48.23
N ASN A 124 -0.31 -12.42 48.48
CA ASN A 124 -1.48 -13.19 48.89
C ASN A 124 -2.07 -13.88 47.66
N TYR A 125 -2.64 -15.09 47.83
CA TYR A 125 -3.32 -15.75 46.71
C TYR A 125 -4.48 -14.90 46.16
N SER A 126 -5.03 -14.01 47.00
CA SER A 126 -6.02 -13.03 46.59
C SER A 126 -5.56 -12.07 45.49
N ASP A 127 -4.27 -11.83 45.36
CA ASP A 127 -3.73 -10.81 44.45
C ASP A 127 -3.43 -11.39 43.06
N VAL A 128 -3.51 -12.71 42.94
CA VAL A 128 -3.42 -13.44 41.67
C VAL A 128 -4.75 -13.28 40.91
N ARG A 129 -4.68 -12.66 39.74
CA ARG A 129 -5.86 -12.37 38.91
C ARG A 129 -6.28 -13.54 38.04
N ARG A 130 -5.31 -14.25 37.46
CA ARG A 130 -5.51 -15.34 36.50
C ARG A 130 -4.33 -16.28 36.56
N TYR A 131 -4.57 -17.55 36.21
CA TYR A 131 -3.51 -18.49 35.93
C TYR A 131 -3.67 -19.11 34.54
N LYS A 132 -2.58 -19.68 34.02
CA LYS A 132 -2.60 -20.53 32.82
C LYS A 132 -1.58 -21.65 32.95
N GLU A 133 -1.96 -22.83 32.50
CA GLU A 133 -1.13 -24.03 32.51
C GLU A 133 -0.48 -24.21 31.14
N ARG A 134 0.83 -24.47 31.11
CA ARG A 134 1.54 -24.82 29.88
C ARG A 134 2.87 -25.51 30.18
N ASP A 135 3.13 -26.64 29.52
CA ASP A 135 4.40 -27.36 29.60
C ASP A 135 4.81 -27.70 31.06
N PHE A 136 3.87 -28.19 31.87
CA PHE A 136 4.06 -28.49 33.30
C PHE A 136 4.45 -27.28 34.16
N MET A 137 4.13 -26.07 33.69
CA MET A 137 4.33 -24.82 34.42
C MET A 137 2.98 -24.11 34.60
N LEU A 138 2.76 -23.63 35.82
CA LEU A 138 1.65 -22.77 36.19
C LEU A 138 2.09 -21.30 36.14
N TYR A 139 1.53 -20.52 35.21
CA TYR A 139 1.85 -19.09 35.06
C TYR A 139 0.81 -18.24 35.77
N LEU A 140 1.19 -17.60 36.87
CA LEU A 140 0.33 -16.77 37.71
C LEU A 140 0.46 -15.29 37.31
N LEU A 141 -0.64 -14.64 36.94
CA LEU A 141 -0.68 -13.20 36.67
C LEU A 141 -1.08 -12.43 37.94
N ILE A 142 -0.16 -11.64 38.47
CA ILE A 142 -0.35 -10.77 39.64
C ILE A 142 -0.46 -9.32 39.18
N GLY A 143 -1.50 -8.63 39.65
CA GLY A 143 -1.77 -7.26 39.22
C GLY A 143 -2.04 -7.15 37.71
N LYS A 144 -1.48 -6.12 37.04
CA LYS A 144 -1.71 -5.89 35.60
C LYS A 144 -0.70 -6.58 34.68
N TYR A 145 0.55 -6.78 35.12
CA TYR A 145 1.66 -7.17 34.23
C TYR A 145 2.65 -8.18 34.81
N ASN A 146 2.60 -8.49 36.12
CA ASN A 146 3.60 -9.35 36.74
C ASN A 146 3.19 -10.80 36.55
N ILE A 147 4.03 -11.60 35.89
CA ILE A 147 3.77 -13.02 35.66
C ILE A 147 4.81 -13.81 36.45
N ILE A 148 4.36 -14.82 37.19
CA ILE A 148 5.25 -15.70 37.95
C ILE A 148 5.04 -17.14 37.45
N PRO A 149 6.06 -17.75 36.83
CA PRO A 149 6.03 -19.16 36.50
C PRO A 149 6.33 -20.00 37.75
N VAL A 150 5.55 -21.05 37.96
CA VAL A 150 5.80 -22.05 39.01
C VAL A 150 5.80 -23.43 38.37
N SER A 151 6.78 -24.26 38.70
CA SER A 151 6.86 -25.64 38.20
C SER A 151 5.79 -26.49 38.86
N GLU A 152 4.89 -27.10 38.09
CA GLU A 152 3.89 -28.02 38.64
C GLU A 152 4.51 -29.32 39.14
N LEU A 153 5.68 -29.70 38.58
CA LEU A 153 6.41 -30.91 38.97
C LEU A 153 7.04 -30.81 40.37
N GLU A 154 7.27 -29.60 40.86
CA GLU A 154 7.87 -29.34 42.17
C GLU A 154 6.80 -29.04 43.24
N LEU A 155 5.53 -29.01 42.85
CA LEU A 155 4.41 -28.73 43.75
C LEU A 155 3.65 -30.00 44.07
N ASP A 156 3.26 -30.13 45.34
CA ASP A 156 2.25 -31.10 45.73
C ASP A 156 0.93 -30.83 44.97
N SER A 157 0.33 -31.90 44.46
CA SER A 157 -0.94 -31.87 43.73
C SER A 157 -2.08 -31.19 44.51
N ASP A 158 -2.11 -31.35 45.83
CA ASP A 158 -3.09 -30.70 46.71
C ASP A 158 -2.89 -29.17 46.75
N LEU A 159 -1.63 -28.72 46.73
CA LEU A 159 -1.29 -27.30 46.71
C LEU A 159 -1.63 -26.66 45.34
N VAL A 160 -1.35 -27.37 44.24
CA VAL A 160 -1.74 -26.94 42.89
C VAL A 160 -3.25 -26.77 42.80
N ASN A 161 -4.00 -27.77 43.25
CA ASN A 161 -5.46 -27.73 43.26
C ASN A 161 -6.01 -26.62 44.16
N TYR A 162 -5.40 -26.38 45.33
CA TYR A 162 -5.77 -25.29 46.22
C TYR A 162 -5.56 -23.91 45.56
N ILE A 163 -4.41 -23.70 44.89
CA ILE A 163 -4.13 -22.45 44.17
C ILE A 163 -5.19 -22.23 43.09
N LYS A 164 -5.47 -23.24 42.27
CA LYS A 164 -6.52 -23.18 41.22
C LYS A 164 -7.88 -22.85 41.83
N TYR A 165 -8.30 -23.60 42.85
CA TYR A 165 -9.57 -23.39 43.55
C TYR A 165 -9.70 -21.98 44.15
N SER A 166 -8.64 -21.46 44.76
CA SER A 166 -8.62 -20.12 45.36
C SER A 166 -8.78 -19.00 44.33
N ILE A 167 -8.32 -19.23 43.09
CA ILE A 167 -8.43 -18.29 41.97
C ILE A 167 -9.80 -18.45 41.27
N ASP A 168 -10.25 -19.68 41.04
CA ASP A 168 -11.52 -19.98 40.35
C ASP A 168 -12.75 -19.56 41.17
N ASN A 169 -12.71 -19.67 42.50
CA ASN A 169 -13.79 -19.18 43.36
C ASN A 169 -13.91 -17.65 43.36
N LYS A 170 -12.90 -16.90 42.88
CA LYS A 170 -13.04 -15.46 42.58
C LYS A 170 -13.69 -15.19 41.23
N GLU A 171 -13.56 -16.11 40.28
CA GLU A 171 -14.13 -15.99 38.93
C GLU A 171 -15.60 -16.43 38.82
N LYS A 172 -16.23 -16.94 39.90
CA LYS A 172 -17.66 -17.31 39.92
C LYS A 172 -18.68 -16.18 39.66
N ASN A 173 -18.23 -14.95 39.39
CA ASN A 173 -19.07 -13.88 38.84
C ASN A 173 -18.92 -13.63 37.33
N ILE A 174 -18.20 -14.46 36.57
CA ILE A 174 -18.17 -14.36 35.11
C ILE A 174 -18.17 -15.77 34.47
N THR A 175 -19.39 -16.24 34.19
CA THR A 175 -19.80 -17.29 33.22
C THR A 175 -18.75 -18.28 32.67
N THR A 176 -18.92 -19.53 33.13
CA THR A 176 -18.83 -20.85 32.48
C THR A 176 -17.88 -21.08 31.29
N PRO A 177 -16.99 -22.09 31.37
CA PRO A 177 -16.40 -22.71 30.17
C PRO A 177 -17.20 -23.95 29.75
N GLU A 178 -17.69 -23.94 28.50
CA GLU A 178 -18.06 -25.17 27.79
C GLU A 178 -16.80 -25.95 27.46
N VAL A 179 -16.66 -27.15 28.02
CA VAL A 179 -15.69 -28.15 27.57
C VAL A 179 -16.18 -28.75 26.26
N LYS A 180 -15.62 -28.30 25.13
CA LYS A 180 -15.78 -28.95 23.82
C LYS A 180 -14.54 -29.79 23.51
N LYS A 181 -14.78 -31.09 23.26
CA LYS A 181 -13.83 -32.12 22.82
C LYS A 181 -12.78 -31.59 21.83
N GLU A 182 -11.50 -31.69 22.22
CA GLU A 182 -10.35 -31.47 21.34
C GLU A 182 -10.24 -32.63 20.34
N ILE A 183 -10.79 -32.42 19.14
CA ILE A 183 -10.36 -33.15 17.94
C ILE A 183 -9.53 -32.18 17.11
N ASN A 184 -8.20 -32.38 17.10
CA ASN A 184 -7.21 -31.91 16.12
C ASN A 184 -7.41 -30.56 15.38
N LYS A 185 -7.97 -29.54 16.06
CA LYS A 185 -8.21 -28.20 15.48
C LYS A 185 -6.92 -27.46 15.11
N ASN A 186 -5.79 -27.79 15.75
CA ASN A 186 -4.51 -27.13 15.51
C ASN A 186 -3.91 -27.47 14.13
N ASP A 187 -4.04 -28.72 13.67
CA ASP A 187 -3.47 -29.15 12.38
C ASP A 187 -4.29 -28.65 11.19
N LYS A 188 -5.63 -28.69 11.26
CA LYS A 188 -6.49 -28.16 10.19
C LYS A 188 -6.33 -26.63 10.05
N LYS A 189 -6.20 -25.92 11.17
CA LYS A 189 -5.97 -24.46 11.18
C LYS A 189 -4.58 -24.10 10.65
N ARG A 190 -3.55 -24.90 10.96
CA ARG A 190 -2.21 -24.74 10.43
C ARG A 190 -2.16 -24.94 8.91
N LYS A 191 -2.76 -26.01 8.39
CA LYS A 191 -2.85 -26.26 6.95
C LYS A 191 -3.54 -25.11 6.21
N GLY A 192 -4.65 -24.59 6.72
CA GLY A 192 -5.34 -23.46 6.11
C GLY A 192 -4.50 -22.18 6.04
N ILE A 193 -3.70 -21.90 7.09
CA ILE A 193 -2.77 -20.77 7.10
C ILE A 193 -1.66 -20.94 6.06
N GLU A 194 -1.07 -22.14 5.97
CA GLU A 194 -0.04 -22.46 4.99
C GLU A 194 -0.59 -22.33 3.56
N THR A 195 -1.85 -22.72 3.30
CA THR A 195 -2.53 -22.51 2.02
C THR A 195 -2.71 -21.02 1.70
N ILE A 196 -3.18 -20.21 2.66
CA ILE A 196 -3.35 -18.76 2.45
C ILE A 196 -2.00 -18.09 2.13
N LEU A 197 -0.94 -18.47 2.83
CA LEU A 197 0.41 -17.95 2.58
C LEU A 197 0.93 -18.38 1.21
N LEU A 198 0.67 -19.61 0.79
CA LEU A 198 1.02 -20.07 -0.56
C LEU A 198 0.28 -19.27 -1.64
N LEU A 199 -1.03 -19.05 -1.46
CA LEU A 199 -1.82 -18.24 -2.39
C LEU A 199 -1.30 -16.80 -2.47
N LEU A 200 -1.03 -16.17 -1.32
CA LEU A 200 -0.46 -14.81 -1.28
C LEU A 200 0.92 -14.74 -1.94
N PHE A 201 1.75 -15.76 -1.75
CA PHE A 201 3.04 -15.87 -2.42
C PHE A 201 2.86 -15.90 -3.94
N ILE A 202 1.97 -16.76 -4.46
CA ILE A 202 1.69 -16.88 -5.89
C ILE A 202 1.09 -15.58 -6.43
N PHE A 203 0.07 -15.04 -5.77
CA PHE A 203 -0.59 -13.81 -6.21
C PHE A 203 0.32 -12.59 -6.16
N SER A 204 1.36 -12.58 -5.32
CA SER A 204 2.34 -11.49 -5.29
C SER A 204 3.03 -11.29 -6.65
N PHE A 205 3.21 -12.33 -7.46
CA PHE A 205 3.79 -12.21 -8.81
C PHE A 205 2.87 -11.51 -9.82
N PHE A 206 1.56 -11.51 -9.58
CA PHE A 206 0.59 -10.84 -10.46
C PHE A 206 0.38 -9.37 -10.11
N THR A 207 1.01 -8.89 -9.04
CA THR A 207 0.84 -7.52 -8.56
C THR A 207 1.28 -6.43 -9.53
N PRO A 208 2.34 -6.60 -10.34
CA PRO A 208 2.66 -5.60 -11.37
C PRO A 208 1.54 -5.43 -12.39
N TRP A 209 0.90 -6.53 -12.81
CA TRP A 209 -0.25 -6.48 -13.73
C TRP A 209 -1.46 -5.79 -13.12
N ILE A 210 -1.75 -6.04 -11.84
CA ILE A 210 -2.80 -5.34 -11.09
C ILE A 210 -2.48 -3.84 -10.99
N GLY A 211 -1.22 -3.48 -10.77
CA GLY A 211 -0.78 -2.09 -10.77
C GLY A 211 -0.90 -1.42 -12.15
N LEU A 212 -0.52 -2.11 -13.23
CA LEU A 212 -0.71 -1.62 -14.60
C LEU A 212 -2.19 -1.42 -14.92
N PHE A 213 -3.05 -2.34 -14.49
CA PHE A 213 -4.49 -2.19 -14.62
C PHE A 213 -5.02 -0.97 -13.87
N GLY A 214 -4.59 -0.76 -12.62
CA GLY A 214 -4.96 0.43 -11.84
C GLY A 214 -4.52 1.74 -12.49
N TRP A 215 -3.30 1.80 -13.01
CA TRP A 215 -2.82 2.94 -13.78
C TRP A 215 -3.64 3.14 -15.06
N GLY A 216 -3.85 2.09 -15.86
CA GLY A 216 -4.59 2.15 -17.11
C GLY A 216 -6.05 2.57 -16.93
N MET A 217 -6.71 2.15 -15.85
CA MET A 217 -8.04 2.63 -15.50
C MET A 217 -8.05 4.14 -15.28
N LEU A 218 -7.14 4.67 -14.46
CA LEU A 218 -7.10 6.11 -14.19
C LEU A 218 -6.80 6.92 -15.46
N VAL A 219 -5.90 6.45 -16.31
CA VAL A 219 -5.61 7.06 -17.61
C VAL A 219 -6.85 7.09 -18.50
N SER A 220 -7.61 5.99 -18.53
CA SER A 220 -8.84 5.87 -19.34
C SER A 220 -9.96 6.76 -18.80
N PHE A 221 -10.18 6.77 -17.48
CA PHE A 221 -11.20 7.61 -16.84
C PHE A 221 -10.94 9.10 -17.04
N ASN A 222 -9.68 9.51 -17.11
CA ASN A 222 -9.30 10.90 -17.34
C ASN A 222 -9.09 11.22 -18.83
N GLU A 223 -9.38 10.28 -19.74
CA GLU A 223 -9.22 10.45 -21.19
C GLU A 223 -7.86 11.01 -21.60
N VAL A 224 -6.79 10.46 -20.99
CA VAL A 224 -5.42 10.90 -21.19
C VAL A 224 -4.72 9.96 -22.15
N THR A 225 -4.11 10.49 -23.22
CA THR A 225 -3.44 9.66 -24.26
C THR A 225 -2.00 10.09 -24.56
N ASP A 226 -1.41 10.88 -23.68
CA ASP A 226 -0.07 11.44 -23.88
C ASP A 226 0.80 11.29 -22.61
N LEU A 227 1.91 12.01 -22.55
CA LEU A 227 2.85 11.98 -21.43
C LEU A 227 2.23 12.41 -20.09
N SER A 228 1.09 13.10 -20.09
CA SER A 228 0.35 13.35 -18.86
C SER A 228 -0.21 12.05 -18.24
N ALA A 229 -0.21 10.91 -18.96
CA ALA A 229 -0.55 9.60 -18.41
C ALA A 229 0.36 9.24 -17.21
N PHE A 230 1.60 9.75 -17.19
CA PHE A 230 2.51 9.56 -16.06
C PHE A 230 2.01 10.22 -14.76
N ASN A 231 1.17 11.27 -14.83
CA ASN A 231 0.52 11.86 -13.66
C ASN A 231 -0.36 10.85 -12.91
N TYR A 232 -0.84 9.82 -13.60
CA TYR A 232 -1.78 8.84 -13.05
C TYR A 232 -1.12 7.52 -12.62
N THR A 233 0.22 7.43 -12.64
CA THR A 233 0.90 6.18 -12.22
C THR A 233 0.70 5.86 -10.76
N TYR A 234 0.25 6.80 -9.92
CA TYR A 234 -0.16 6.52 -8.54
C TYR A 234 -1.28 5.46 -8.47
N GLY A 235 -2.08 5.27 -9.53
CA GLY A 235 -3.05 4.18 -9.65
C GLY A 235 -2.42 2.78 -9.52
N ALA A 236 -1.11 2.65 -9.75
CA ALA A 236 -0.35 1.43 -9.51
C ALA A 236 -0.43 0.93 -8.06
N LEU A 237 -0.69 1.82 -7.09
CA LEU A 237 -0.73 1.51 -5.67
C LEU A 237 -1.78 0.45 -5.31
N ILE A 238 -2.82 0.24 -6.14
CA ILE A 238 -3.78 -0.86 -5.93
C ILE A 238 -3.09 -2.24 -5.93
N GLY A 239 -2.01 -2.39 -6.69
CA GLY A 239 -1.18 -3.61 -6.72
C GLY A 239 -0.46 -3.89 -5.40
N LEU A 240 -0.39 -2.91 -4.48
CA LEU A 240 0.37 -3.00 -3.24
C LEU A 240 -0.33 -3.82 -2.15
N VAL A 241 -1.64 -4.07 -2.26
CA VAL A 241 -2.44 -4.77 -1.24
C VAL A 241 -1.92 -6.20 -0.99
N ILE A 242 -1.77 -7.00 -2.06
CA ILE A 242 -1.35 -8.40 -1.96
C ILE A 242 0.09 -8.59 -1.44
N PRO A 243 1.11 -7.88 -1.96
CA PRO A 243 2.50 -8.09 -1.52
C PRO A 243 2.71 -7.58 -0.09
N LEU A 244 1.97 -6.56 0.32
CA LEU A 244 1.94 -6.07 1.70
C LEU A 244 1.32 -7.12 2.65
N LEU A 245 0.19 -7.73 2.28
CA LEU A 245 -0.40 -8.84 3.05
C LEU A 245 0.55 -10.05 3.13
N SER A 246 1.20 -10.40 2.02
CA SER A 246 2.21 -11.48 1.97
C SER A 246 3.37 -11.20 2.92
N LEU A 247 3.87 -9.95 2.94
CA LEU A 247 4.93 -9.51 3.84
C LEU A 247 4.51 -9.60 5.32
N ILE A 248 3.36 -9.01 5.67
CA ILE A 248 2.86 -8.95 7.05
C ILE A 248 2.59 -10.34 7.59
N LEU A 249 1.83 -11.15 6.85
CA LEU A 249 1.47 -12.49 7.28
C LEU A 249 2.72 -13.39 7.29
N GLY A 250 3.63 -13.22 6.33
CA GLY A 250 4.94 -13.84 6.34
C GLY A 250 5.71 -13.58 7.63
N ILE A 251 5.80 -12.32 8.07
CA ILE A 251 6.46 -11.95 9.34
C ILE A 251 5.74 -12.58 10.54
N ILE A 252 4.42 -12.44 10.62
CA ILE A 252 3.60 -12.93 11.75
C ILE A 252 3.74 -14.46 11.91
N TYR A 253 3.66 -15.21 10.81
CA TYR A 253 3.68 -16.67 10.86
C TYR A 253 5.09 -17.25 10.93
N ASN A 254 6.11 -16.55 10.41
CA ASN A 254 7.51 -16.88 10.67
C ASN A 254 7.84 -16.78 12.16
N GLN A 255 7.34 -15.77 12.88
CA GLN A 255 7.48 -15.66 14.34
C GLN A 255 6.74 -16.77 15.12
N LYS A 256 5.73 -17.41 14.50
CA LYS A 256 4.98 -18.54 15.07
C LYS A 256 5.60 -19.90 14.73
N GLY A 257 6.72 -19.94 14.01
CA GLY A 257 7.46 -21.16 13.69
C GLY A 257 7.07 -21.83 12.36
N ILE A 258 6.27 -21.16 11.52
CA ILE A 258 5.97 -21.63 10.15
C ILE A 258 7.01 -21.00 9.22
N ASN A 259 7.71 -21.80 8.39
CA ASN A 259 8.72 -21.27 7.48
C ASN A 259 8.08 -20.45 6.34
N CYS A 260 8.04 -19.12 6.50
CA CYS A 260 7.39 -18.19 5.56
C CYS A 260 8.37 -17.17 4.97
N VAL A 261 9.68 -17.47 4.97
CA VAL A 261 10.71 -16.53 4.50
C VAL A 261 10.46 -16.10 3.04
N LYS A 262 9.96 -17.01 2.20
CA LYS A 262 9.60 -16.72 0.80
C LYS A 262 8.57 -15.60 0.67
N ASN A 263 7.54 -15.59 1.52
CA ASN A 263 6.51 -14.55 1.56
C ASN A 263 7.07 -13.19 1.95
N ILE A 264 8.01 -13.17 2.91
CA ILE A 264 8.67 -11.94 3.34
C ILE A 264 9.51 -11.38 2.18
N VAL A 265 10.34 -12.21 1.56
CA VAL A 265 11.23 -11.80 0.45
C VAL A 265 10.42 -11.31 -0.74
N ILE A 266 9.41 -12.06 -1.19
CA ILE A 266 8.60 -11.63 -2.34
C ILE A 266 7.78 -10.38 -2.02
N GLY A 267 7.26 -10.27 -0.80
CA GLY A 267 6.51 -9.11 -0.35
C GLY A 267 7.34 -7.83 -0.39
N VAL A 268 8.61 -7.88 0.07
CA VAL A 268 9.54 -6.74 -0.02
C VAL A 268 9.83 -6.37 -1.48
N ILE A 269 10.20 -7.35 -2.31
CA ILE A 269 10.55 -7.11 -3.72
C ILE A 269 9.37 -6.48 -4.47
N MET A 270 8.18 -7.07 -4.34
CA MET A 270 6.99 -6.62 -5.06
C MET A 270 6.45 -5.29 -4.53
N CYS A 271 6.48 -5.04 -3.21
CA CYS A 271 6.17 -3.71 -2.68
C CYS A 271 7.13 -2.65 -3.26
N GLY A 272 8.42 -2.94 -3.30
CA GLY A 272 9.41 -2.04 -3.90
C GLY A 272 9.13 -1.74 -5.38
N LEU A 273 8.81 -2.76 -6.17
CA LEU A 273 8.46 -2.60 -7.58
C LEU A 273 7.21 -1.73 -7.78
N ILE A 274 6.14 -1.97 -7.02
CA ILE A 274 4.91 -1.16 -7.11
C ILE A 274 5.17 0.29 -6.69
N LEU A 275 5.97 0.51 -5.64
CA LEU A 275 6.33 1.86 -5.21
C LEU A 275 7.12 2.61 -6.29
N ILE A 276 8.11 1.96 -6.92
CA ILE A 276 8.87 2.54 -8.03
C ILE A 276 7.92 2.90 -9.18
N MET A 277 7.02 1.99 -9.57
CA MET A 277 6.03 2.24 -10.61
C MET A 277 5.10 3.41 -10.26
N SER A 278 4.65 3.52 -9.01
CA SER A 278 3.79 4.62 -8.58
C SER A 278 4.50 5.99 -8.56
N SER A 279 5.81 6.00 -8.30
CA SER A 279 6.60 7.21 -8.07
C SER A 279 6.76 8.11 -9.31
N PHE A 280 6.50 7.61 -10.51
CA PHE A 280 6.60 8.40 -11.75
C PHE A 280 5.64 9.60 -11.77
N SER A 281 4.51 9.52 -11.08
CA SER A 281 3.56 10.64 -10.87
C SER A 281 4.17 11.84 -10.14
N LEU A 282 5.25 11.63 -9.36
CA LEU A 282 5.98 12.72 -8.72
C LEU A 282 6.94 13.42 -9.69
N LEU A 283 7.40 12.71 -10.72
CA LEU A 283 8.27 13.25 -11.76
C LEU A 283 7.47 13.99 -12.84
N SER A 284 6.24 13.55 -13.10
CA SER A 284 5.42 14.03 -14.20
C SER A 284 4.87 15.45 -14.04
N LYS A 285 4.70 15.93 -12.79
CA LYS A 285 4.36 17.34 -12.52
C LYS A 285 5.36 18.35 -13.10
N LYS A 286 6.56 17.91 -13.50
CA LYS A 286 7.55 18.77 -14.16
C LYS A 286 7.23 19.06 -15.63
N PHE A 287 6.29 18.33 -16.23
CA PHE A 287 5.94 18.48 -17.65
C PHE A 287 4.83 19.51 -17.88
N GLU A 288 4.03 19.82 -16.86
CA GLU A 288 3.04 20.89 -16.91
C GLU A 288 3.74 22.25 -16.90
N THR A 289 3.35 23.12 -17.82
CA THR A 289 3.95 24.44 -18.00
C THR A 289 2.86 25.50 -18.13
N ASP A 290 3.24 26.76 -17.96
CA ASP A 290 2.33 27.90 -18.14
C ASP A 290 1.72 27.88 -19.54
N TYR A 291 0.38 27.84 -19.60
CA TYR A 291 -0.40 27.84 -20.83
C TYR A 291 -0.02 28.99 -21.78
N SER A 292 0.39 30.14 -21.24
CA SER A 292 0.80 31.31 -22.03
C SER A 292 1.90 31.00 -23.06
N LYS A 293 2.72 29.97 -22.82
CA LYS A 293 3.81 29.55 -23.70
C LYS A 293 3.35 28.92 -25.02
N ILE A 294 2.09 28.47 -25.13
CA ILE A 294 1.53 27.99 -26.40
C ILE A 294 1.51 29.07 -27.49
N SER A 295 1.60 30.35 -27.10
CA SER A 295 1.55 31.50 -27.99
C SER A 295 2.55 31.45 -29.14
N VAL A 296 3.68 30.76 -28.98
CA VAL A 296 4.69 30.55 -30.03
C VAL A 296 4.11 29.81 -31.25
N TYR A 297 3.08 28.98 -31.06
CA TYR A 297 2.42 28.23 -32.12
C TYR A 297 1.14 28.89 -32.64
N LYS A 298 0.74 30.05 -32.10
CA LYS A 298 -0.57 30.68 -32.39
C LYS A 298 -0.80 30.94 -33.87
N ASP A 299 0.20 31.51 -34.54
CA ASP A 299 0.10 31.86 -35.97
C ASP A 299 0.03 30.60 -36.84
N ILE A 300 0.70 29.53 -36.40
CA ILE A 300 0.79 28.26 -37.13
C ILE A 300 -0.50 27.45 -36.97
N ILE A 301 -1.09 27.45 -35.76
CA ILE A 301 -2.39 26.83 -35.51
C ILE A 301 -3.48 27.52 -36.34
N ASN A 302 -3.36 28.84 -36.55
CA ASN A 302 -4.26 29.67 -37.33
C ASN A 302 -5.75 29.51 -36.93
N ILE A 303 -5.97 29.22 -35.65
CA ILE A 303 -7.28 29.07 -35.01
C ILE A 303 -7.12 29.65 -33.61
N GLU A 304 -8.12 30.41 -33.17
CA GLU A 304 -8.16 30.93 -31.80
C GLU A 304 -8.22 29.79 -30.79
N LEU A 305 -7.21 29.73 -29.92
CA LEU A 305 -7.09 28.77 -28.85
C LEU A 305 -8.04 29.10 -27.68
N PRO A 306 -8.44 28.10 -26.87
CA PRO A 306 -9.25 28.31 -25.66
C PRO A 306 -8.60 29.27 -24.67
N LYS A 307 -9.39 29.85 -23.76
CA LYS A 307 -8.86 30.82 -22.78
C LYS A 307 -8.00 30.14 -21.73
N ASN A 308 -8.40 28.94 -21.31
CA ASN A 308 -7.71 28.12 -20.33
C ASN A 308 -7.63 26.68 -20.82
N ALA A 309 -6.45 26.09 -20.76
CA ALA A 309 -6.23 24.68 -21.04
C ALA A 309 -4.99 24.18 -20.30
N LYS A 310 -4.89 22.86 -20.11
CA LYS A 310 -3.67 22.26 -19.57
C LYS A 310 -2.63 22.13 -20.66
N TYR A 311 -1.45 22.70 -20.44
CA TYR A 311 -0.35 22.68 -21.38
C TYR A 311 0.86 21.94 -20.85
N THR A 312 1.33 21.00 -21.65
CA THR A 312 2.56 20.28 -21.40
C THR A 312 3.54 20.52 -22.54
N ASN A 313 4.81 20.69 -22.19
CA ASN A 313 5.89 20.95 -23.15
C ASN A 313 7.15 20.21 -22.72
N ILE A 314 7.74 19.45 -23.65
CA ILE A 314 8.93 18.65 -23.42
C ILE A 314 9.89 18.83 -24.59
N LYS A 315 11.11 19.27 -24.28
CA LYS A 315 12.23 19.20 -25.22
C LYS A 315 12.97 17.88 -25.01
N TRP A 316 13.13 17.11 -26.07
CA TRP A 316 13.79 15.80 -26.00
C TRP A 316 15.28 15.93 -26.25
N ASP A 317 16.09 15.54 -25.26
CA ASP A 317 17.55 15.46 -25.42
C ASP A 317 17.96 14.30 -26.35
N LYS A 318 17.15 13.25 -26.40
CA LYS A 318 17.34 12.07 -27.26
C LYS A 318 16.01 11.68 -27.89
N SER A 319 15.87 11.96 -29.18
CA SER A 319 14.75 11.55 -30.03
C SER A 319 15.27 11.07 -31.38
N TYR A 320 14.47 10.27 -32.09
CA TYR A 320 14.74 9.94 -33.49
C TYR A 320 14.53 11.17 -34.41
N LEU A 321 13.78 12.15 -33.93
CA LEU A 321 13.61 13.46 -34.56
C LEU A 321 14.65 14.44 -34.00
N LYS A 322 15.30 15.18 -34.89
CA LYS A 322 16.35 16.13 -34.52
C LYS A 322 15.71 17.38 -33.89
N ASN A 323 16.28 17.86 -32.77
CA ASN A 323 15.80 19.03 -32.03
C ASN A 323 14.31 18.98 -31.64
N ASN A 324 13.79 17.79 -31.35
CA ASN A 324 12.36 17.58 -31.10
C ASN A 324 11.82 18.27 -29.86
N ILE A 325 10.72 19.00 -30.02
CA ILE A 325 9.90 19.55 -28.96
C ILE A 325 8.48 19.01 -29.13
N SER A 326 7.98 18.32 -28.10
CA SER A 326 6.59 17.87 -28.06
C SER A 326 5.78 18.75 -27.14
N SER A 327 4.64 19.19 -27.63
CA SER A 327 3.68 20.03 -26.92
C SER A 327 2.30 19.36 -26.95
N SER A 328 1.56 19.43 -25.84
CA SER A 328 0.17 18.96 -25.79
C SER A 328 -0.70 19.94 -25.01
N VAL A 329 -1.87 20.23 -25.57
CA VAL A 329 -2.88 21.11 -25.00
C VAL A 329 -4.17 20.31 -24.83
N LYS A 330 -4.57 20.06 -23.59
CA LYS A 330 -5.85 19.41 -23.25
C LYS A 330 -6.86 20.48 -22.88
N PHE A 331 -7.94 20.56 -23.65
CA PHE A 331 -9.01 21.52 -23.40
C PHE A 331 -9.89 20.99 -22.27
N GLU A 332 -10.17 21.85 -21.28
CA GLU A 332 -10.99 21.47 -20.11
C GLU A 332 -12.48 21.75 -20.35
N ASP A 333 -12.81 22.77 -21.14
CA ASP A 333 -14.19 23.12 -21.48
C ASP A 333 -14.62 22.44 -22.80
N LYS A 334 -15.68 21.62 -22.71
CA LYS A 334 -16.24 20.89 -23.84
C LYS A 334 -16.84 21.81 -24.92
N ASN A 335 -17.41 22.96 -24.54
CA ASN A 335 -17.92 23.94 -25.48
C ASN A 335 -16.79 24.62 -26.24
N GLU A 336 -15.70 25.02 -25.54
CA GLU A 336 -14.52 25.57 -26.21
C GLU A 336 -13.88 24.53 -27.15
N SER A 337 -13.85 23.26 -26.74
CA SER A 337 -13.40 22.14 -27.56
C SER A 337 -14.26 21.94 -28.83
N ASN A 338 -15.59 21.98 -28.70
CA ASN A 338 -16.49 21.87 -29.85
C ASN A 338 -16.32 23.05 -30.82
N ILE A 339 -16.18 24.27 -30.29
CA ILE A 339 -15.92 25.46 -31.11
C ILE A 339 -14.59 25.32 -31.87
N PHE A 340 -13.53 24.85 -31.19
CA PHE A 340 -12.24 24.61 -31.83
C PHE A 340 -12.35 23.53 -32.91
N TYR A 341 -13.05 22.43 -32.63
CA TYR A 341 -13.30 21.35 -33.58
C TYR A 341 -14.00 21.84 -34.86
N ASP A 342 -15.05 22.65 -34.72
CA ASP A 342 -15.75 23.23 -35.86
C ASP A 342 -14.85 24.15 -36.68
N LYS A 343 -13.97 24.92 -36.03
CA LYS A 343 -12.97 25.75 -36.72
C LYS A 343 -11.94 24.89 -37.47
N VAL A 344 -11.45 23.80 -36.86
CA VAL A 344 -10.51 22.85 -37.50
C VAL A 344 -11.14 22.20 -38.72
N LYS A 345 -12.38 21.73 -38.61
CA LYS A 345 -13.10 21.05 -39.70
C LYS A 345 -13.29 21.93 -40.94
N ASN A 346 -13.42 23.25 -40.74
CA ASN A 346 -13.68 24.21 -41.81
C ASN A 346 -12.41 24.97 -42.25
N ASN A 347 -11.21 24.52 -41.84
CA ASN A 347 -9.95 25.19 -42.14
C ASN A 347 -9.12 24.34 -43.13
N ASP A 348 -8.79 24.91 -44.29
CA ASP A 348 -8.03 24.24 -45.35
C ASP A 348 -6.59 23.85 -44.95
N ASN A 349 -6.07 24.43 -43.87
CA ASN A 349 -4.77 24.06 -43.32
C ASN A 349 -4.81 22.70 -42.57
N TRP A 350 -6.00 22.17 -42.29
CA TRP A 350 -6.19 20.93 -41.54
C TRP A 350 -6.75 19.82 -42.43
N ILE A 351 -6.10 18.66 -42.41
CA ILE A 351 -6.47 17.50 -43.20
C ILE A 351 -6.96 16.41 -42.25
N LEU A 352 -8.17 15.92 -42.51
CA LEU A 352 -8.68 14.75 -41.81
C LEU A 352 -7.76 13.53 -42.09
N TYR A 353 -7.41 12.77 -41.05
CA TYR A 353 -6.43 11.67 -41.12
C TYR A 353 -6.57 10.77 -42.37
N LYS A 354 -7.79 10.31 -42.67
CA LYS A 354 -8.08 9.45 -43.83
C LYS A 354 -7.75 10.06 -45.20
N ASN A 355 -7.62 11.39 -45.27
CA ASN A 355 -7.30 12.15 -46.48
C ASN A 355 -5.81 12.52 -46.56
N VAL A 356 -4.99 12.20 -45.55
CA VAL A 356 -3.55 12.45 -45.58
C VAL A 356 -2.91 11.53 -46.61
N SER A 357 -2.19 12.11 -47.58
CA SER A 357 -1.51 11.31 -48.61
C SER A 357 -0.36 10.49 -48.01
N THR A 358 -0.04 9.37 -48.63
CA THR A 358 1.05 8.48 -48.16
C THR A 358 2.40 9.20 -48.04
N ILE A 359 2.66 10.20 -48.88
CA ILE A 359 3.90 10.97 -48.84
C ILE A 359 3.88 11.96 -47.67
N LEU A 360 2.75 12.64 -47.44
CA LEU A 360 2.61 13.55 -46.30
C LEU A 360 2.69 12.82 -44.96
N ASN A 361 2.24 11.57 -44.92
CA ASN A 361 2.31 10.73 -43.72
C ASN A 361 3.75 10.52 -43.21
N ASN A 362 4.77 10.65 -44.07
CA ASN A 362 6.17 10.58 -43.65
C ASN A 362 6.59 11.75 -42.74
N PHE A 363 5.84 12.85 -42.74
CA PHE A 363 6.06 14.01 -41.86
C PHE A 363 5.23 13.93 -40.58
N ILE A 364 4.51 12.84 -40.35
CA ILE A 364 3.75 12.60 -39.11
C ILE A 364 4.58 11.67 -38.21
N PRO A 365 5.13 12.21 -37.10
CA PRO A 365 5.79 11.40 -36.08
C PRO A 365 4.91 10.28 -35.56
N SER A 366 5.53 9.14 -35.23
CA SER A 366 4.83 8.01 -34.60
C SER A 366 4.27 8.31 -33.20
N SER A 367 4.65 9.45 -32.60
CA SER A 367 4.06 9.96 -31.36
C SER A 367 2.69 10.62 -31.58
N LEU A 368 2.38 11.03 -32.81
CA LEU A 368 1.10 11.65 -33.20
C LEU A 368 0.15 10.64 -33.85
N VAL A 369 0.07 9.43 -33.30
CA VAL A 369 -0.89 8.44 -33.77
C VAL A 369 -2.28 8.80 -33.25
N CYS A 370 -3.23 8.88 -34.17
CA CYS A 370 -4.64 9.01 -33.83
C CYS A 370 -5.18 7.68 -33.32
N ASN A 371 -5.84 7.68 -32.17
CA ASN A 371 -6.48 6.47 -31.62
C ASN A 371 -7.84 6.17 -32.28
N SER A 372 -8.37 7.13 -33.05
CA SER A 372 -9.69 7.11 -33.68
C SER A 372 -9.49 7.28 -35.19
N ASP A 373 -9.33 6.17 -35.91
CA ASP A 373 -8.90 6.11 -37.32
C ASP A 373 -9.68 7.00 -38.32
N ASP A 374 -10.76 7.67 -37.90
CA ASP A 374 -11.58 8.52 -38.77
C ASP A 374 -11.85 9.95 -38.27
N ARG A 375 -11.39 10.37 -37.09
CA ARG A 375 -11.79 11.68 -36.51
C ARG A 375 -10.69 12.68 -36.22
N CYS A 376 -9.41 12.27 -36.20
CA CYS A 376 -8.33 13.23 -35.99
C CYS A 376 -8.03 14.07 -37.24
N TYR A 377 -7.60 15.29 -37.00
CA TYR A 377 -7.15 16.22 -38.02
C TYR A 377 -5.67 16.51 -37.84
N TYR A 378 -4.94 16.60 -38.95
CA TYR A 378 -3.53 16.90 -38.99
C TYR A 378 -3.27 18.20 -39.73
N SER A 379 -2.25 18.93 -39.31
CA SER A 379 -1.71 20.09 -40.03
C SER A 379 -0.20 20.01 -40.01
N ILE A 380 0.43 19.96 -41.19
CA ILE A 380 1.89 19.88 -41.33
C ILE A 380 2.37 21.22 -41.87
N TYR A 381 3.12 21.98 -41.07
CA TYR A 381 3.67 23.27 -41.46
C TYR A 381 5.19 23.18 -41.63
N ILE A 382 5.69 23.76 -42.71
CA ILE A 382 7.12 23.81 -43.04
C ILE A 382 7.59 25.26 -43.00
N ASP A 383 8.48 25.59 -42.06
CA ASP A 383 8.89 26.97 -41.79
C ASP A 383 9.54 27.63 -43.03
N GLU A 384 10.46 26.94 -43.70
CA GLU A 384 11.22 27.48 -44.84
C GLU A 384 10.33 27.77 -46.05
N LEU A 385 9.21 27.07 -46.18
CA LEU A 385 8.28 27.22 -47.29
C LEU A 385 7.10 28.14 -46.94
N ASN A 386 6.89 28.43 -45.66
CA ASN A 386 5.71 29.11 -45.14
C ASN A 386 4.41 28.53 -45.72
N LYS A 387 4.30 27.19 -45.70
CA LYS A 387 3.21 26.45 -46.34
C LYS A 387 2.74 25.28 -45.49
N TYR A 388 1.45 25.01 -45.62
CA TYR A 388 0.78 23.88 -44.98
C TYR A 388 0.62 22.73 -45.96
N ASN A 389 0.78 21.51 -45.45
CA ASN A 389 0.44 20.25 -46.11
C ASN A 389 1.05 20.09 -47.51
N THR A 390 2.24 20.65 -47.70
CA THR A 390 3.01 20.55 -48.95
C THR A 390 4.22 19.64 -48.79
N ILE A 391 4.60 18.99 -49.88
CA ILE A 391 5.86 18.25 -49.96
C ILE A 391 6.97 19.24 -50.35
N PRO A 392 8.15 19.21 -49.72
CA PRO A 392 9.25 20.06 -50.12
C PRO A 392 9.65 19.85 -51.59
N PRO A 393 9.94 20.93 -52.35
CA PRO A 393 10.25 20.82 -53.77
C PRO A 393 11.62 20.16 -54.03
N GLU A 394 12.54 20.32 -53.09
CA GLU A 394 13.95 19.95 -53.17
C GLU A 394 14.44 19.21 -51.92
N THR A 395 15.44 18.36 -52.09
CA THR A 395 16.16 17.68 -51.00
C THR A 395 16.84 18.72 -50.11
N GLY A 396 16.66 18.64 -48.79
CA GLY A 396 17.20 19.61 -47.86
C GLY A 396 16.77 19.36 -46.42
N ASP A 397 17.30 20.16 -45.50
CA ASP A 397 16.88 20.19 -44.10
C ASP A 397 15.76 21.21 -43.93
N TYR A 398 14.67 20.79 -43.29
CA TYR A 398 13.47 21.61 -43.06
C TYR A 398 13.08 21.57 -41.58
N HIS A 399 12.57 22.69 -41.08
CA HIS A 399 11.91 22.75 -39.78
C HIS A 399 10.43 22.50 -39.96
N ILE A 400 9.95 21.42 -39.36
CA ILE A 400 8.59 20.92 -39.52
C ILE A 400 7.87 20.99 -38.19
N LYS A 401 6.67 21.54 -38.23
CA LYS A 401 5.71 21.51 -37.13
C LYS A 401 4.51 20.70 -37.56
N THR A 402 4.35 19.53 -36.95
CA THR A 402 3.20 18.66 -37.20
C THR A 402 2.25 18.77 -36.03
N LEU A 403 1.02 19.18 -36.33
CA LEU A 403 -0.06 19.35 -35.38
C LEU A 403 -1.08 18.23 -35.59
N MET A 404 -1.65 17.73 -34.51
CA MET A 404 -2.76 16.76 -34.52
C MET A 404 -3.82 17.20 -33.52
N TYR A 405 -5.05 17.34 -33.96
CA TYR A 405 -6.20 17.54 -33.08
C TYR A 405 -7.04 16.27 -33.02
N ASP A 406 -7.25 15.76 -31.80
CA ASP A 406 -8.14 14.64 -31.51
C ASP A 406 -9.40 15.17 -30.80
N PRO A 407 -10.56 15.20 -31.48
CA PRO A 407 -11.80 15.71 -30.91
C PRO A 407 -12.37 14.79 -29.82
N ASP A 408 -11.99 13.51 -29.79
CA ASP A 408 -12.60 12.52 -28.90
C ASP A 408 -12.14 12.74 -27.48
N ILE A 409 -10.90 13.20 -27.34
CA ILE A 409 -10.25 13.56 -26.09
C ILE A 409 -9.97 15.06 -26.00
N SER A 410 -10.51 15.90 -26.89
CA SER A 410 -10.34 17.37 -26.85
C SER A 410 -8.88 17.82 -26.68
N THR A 411 -7.95 17.21 -27.44
CA THR A 411 -6.50 17.42 -27.27
C THR A 411 -5.83 17.85 -28.57
N LEU A 412 -5.05 18.92 -28.51
CA LEU A 412 -4.16 19.38 -29.56
C LEU A 412 -2.72 18.98 -29.22
N LYS A 413 -2.09 18.16 -30.05
CA LYS A 413 -0.68 17.78 -29.95
C LYS A 413 0.14 18.45 -31.05
N ILE A 414 1.36 18.84 -30.74
CA ILE A 414 2.29 19.50 -31.67
C ILE A 414 3.68 18.89 -31.49
N GLU A 415 4.29 18.46 -32.59
CA GLU A 415 5.71 18.07 -32.65
C GLU A 415 6.45 19.08 -33.52
N ASP A 416 7.52 19.65 -32.98
CA ASP A 416 8.36 20.66 -33.63
C ASP A 416 9.79 20.12 -33.73
N PHE A 417 10.26 19.89 -34.96
CA PHE A 417 11.49 19.14 -35.21
C PHE A 417 12.16 19.51 -36.54
N GLU A 418 13.44 19.17 -36.65
CA GLU A 418 14.20 19.24 -37.90
C GLU A 418 14.13 17.90 -38.64
N TYR A 419 13.95 17.96 -39.96
CA TYR A 419 13.84 16.80 -40.84
C TYR A 419 14.61 16.98 -42.15
N THR A 420 15.46 16.02 -42.49
CA THR A 420 16.16 15.99 -43.79
C THR A 420 15.30 15.28 -44.83
N TYR A 421 14.63 16.03 -45.69
CA TYR A 421 13.87 15.48 -46.81
C TYR A 421 14.80 15.08 -47.96
N LYS A 422 14.57 13.89 -48.52
CA LYS A 422 15.23 13.38 -49.73
C LYS A 422 14.16 12.98 -50.73
N LYS A 423 14.23 13.58 -51.92
CA LYS A 423 13.26 13.38 -53.01
C LYS A 423 13.35 12.00 -53.65
#